data_AF-A0A0M8TNQ6-F1
#
_entry.id   AF-A0A0M8TNQ6-F1
#
_cell.length_a   1.000
_cell.length_b   1.000
_cell.length_c   1.000
_cell.angle_alpha   90.00
_cell.angle_beta   90.00
_cell.angle_gamma   90.00
#
_symmetry.space_group_name_H-M   'P 1'
#
loop_
_entity.id
_entity.type
_entity.pdbx_description
1 polymer ?
#
loop_
_entity_poly.entity_id
_entity_poly.type
_entity_poly.pdbx_seq_one_letter_code
_entity_poly.pdbx_strand_id
1 'polypeptide(L)'
;MEPGTLVYDPQTRKVGEYQDRAGPYVMLRPVGGGREWQADPARIRAATREERLSAGVRAANDRSREGFVTPPLTEADADRPPVPVPGCATCEELATRREEARAAFDPSAETDANVLLRQHRRREHGGAPTGHRIFRYVPYTIVQDASAQPEYQAYCVSGDEADCGASSGPCQAPGEVEEWQRRHTQETWHTRYRRSFADYAVFERP
;
A
#
# COMPACT_ATOMS: atom_id res chain seq x y z
N MET A 1 -26.39 0.59 -9.75
CA MET A 1 -24.95 0.45 -9.48
C MET A 1 -24.51 -0.89 -10.03
N GLU A 2 -23.33 -0.94 -10.63
CA GLU A 2 -22.80 -2.19 -11.18
C GLU A 2 -22.00 -2.93 -10.10
N PRO A 3 -22.03 -4.28 -10.09
CA PRO A 3 -21.17 -5.10 -9.24
C PRO A 3 -19.69 -4.64 -9.32
N GLY A 4 -19.02 -4.56 -8.17
CA GLY A 4 -17.65 -4.05 -8.05
C GLY A 4 -17.52 -2.54 -7.82
N THR A 5 -18.63 -1.79 -7.83
CA THR A 5 -18.60 -0.35 -7.50
C THR A 5 -18.28 -0.14 -6.01
N LEU A 6 -17.26 0.64 -5.68
CA LEU A 6 -16.94 1.00 -4.30
C LEU A 6 -17.88 2.09 -3.76
N VAL A 7 -18.62 1.75 -2.72
CA VAL A 7 -19.60 2.62 -2.05
C VAL A 7 -19.25 2.83 -0.60
N TYR A 8 -19.53 4.03 -0.09
CA TYR A 8 -19.43 4.36 1.32
C TYR A 8 -20.81 4.22 1.98
N ASP A 9 -20.83 3.50 3.09
CA ASP A 9 -21.99 3.35 3.97
C ASP A 9 -21.81 4.22 5.22
N PRO A 10 -22.57 5.32 5.37
CA PRO A 10 -22.48 6.20 6.53
C PRO A 10 -22.90 5.53 7.85
N GLN A 11 -23.72 4.48 7.82
CA GLN A 11 -24.19 3.80 9.03
C GLN A 11 -23.06 2.98 9.66
N THR A 12 -22.32 2.23 8.84
CA THR A 12 -21.18 1.43 9.31
C THR A 12 -19.86 2.19 9.27
N ARG A 13 -19.83 3.37 8.63
CA ARG A 13 -18.61 4.18 8.36
C ARG A 13 -17.53 3.38 7.64
N LYS A 14 -17.95 2.55 6.69
CA LYS A 14 -17.08 1.64 5.93
C LYS A 14 -17.30 1.81 4.44
N VAL A 15 -16.27 1.47 3.68
CA VAL A 15 -16.33 1.33 2.22
C VAL A 15 -16.47 -0.14 1.89
N GLY A 16 -17.38 -0.47 0.99
CA GLY A 16 -17.56 -1.81 0.46
C GLY A 16 -17.77 -1.81 -1.04
N GLU A 17 -17.47 -2.94 -1.67
CA GLU A 17 -17.80 -3.25 -3.05
C GLU A 17 -19.28 -3.65 -3.11
N TYR A 18 -20.04 -2.98 -3.96
CA TYR A 18 -21.41 -3.35 -4.27
C TYR A 18 -21.41 -4.71 -4.96
N GLN A 19 -22.15 -5.67 -4.41
CA GLN A 19 -22.26 -7.02 -4.96
C GLN A 19 -23.55 -7.17 -5.76
N ASP A 20 -24.69 -7.14 -5.06
CA ASP A 20 -26.01 -7.30 -5.65
C ASP A 20 -27.11 -6.74 -4.73
N ARG A 21 -28.35 -6.72 -5.20
CA ARG A 21 -29.52 -6.32 -4.42
C ARG A 21 -30.20 -7.54 -3.79
N ALA A 22 -30.38 -7.52 -2.48
CA ALA A 22 -31.10 -8.54 -1.73
C ALA A 22 -32.38 -7.94 -1.11
N GLY A 23 -33.47 -7.99 -1.88
CA GLY A 23 -34.76 -7.42 -1.49
C GLY A 23 -34.69 -5.88 -1.33
N PRO A 24 -35.09 -5.32 -0.17
CA PRO A 24 -35.02 -3.88 0.05
C PRO A 24 -33.58 -3.37 0.29
N TYR A 25 -32.63 -4.26 0.59
CA TYR A 25 -31.25 -3.92 0.90
C TYR A 25 -30.30 -4.24 -0.25
N VAL A 26 -29.11 -3.68 -0.19
CA VAL A 26 -27.98 -4.06 -1.05
C VAL A 26 -26.93 -4.79 -0.25
N MET A 27 -26.25 -5.73 -0.90
CA MET A 27 -25.14 -6.48 -0.32
C MET A 27 -23.82 -5.81 -0.65
N LEU A 28 -23.06 -5.48 0.39
CA LEU A 28 -21.73 -4.91 0.29
C LEU A 28 -20.68 -5.88 0.81
N ARG A 29 -19.56 -5.97 0.10
CA ARG A 29 -18.38 -6.74 0.52
C ARG A 29 -17.28 -5.80 0.99
N PRO A 30 -16.56 -6.07 2.10
CA PRO A 30 -15.48 -5.19 2.53
C PRO A 30 -14.31 -5.21 1.54
N VAL A 31 -13.65 -4.06 1.37
CA VAL A 31 -12.41 -3.97 0.60
C VAL A 31 -11.36 -4.89 1.24
N GLY A 32 -10.80 -5.82 0.46
CA GLY A 32 -9.84 -6.82 0.96
C GLY A 32 -10.45 -8.13 1.46
N GLY A 33 -11.78 -8.29 1.40
CA GLY A 33 -12.48 -9.50 1.83
C GLY A 33 -13.01 -9.42 3.25
N GLY A 34 -13.71 -10.48 3.68
CA GLY A 34 -14.37 -10.56 4.98
C GLY A 34 -15.89 -10.63 4.88
N ARG A 35 -16.57 -10.46 6.03
CA ARG A 35 -18.02 -10.68 6.12
C ARG A 35 -18.79 -9.58 5.39
N GLU A 36 -19.58 -10.01 4.40
CA GLU A 36 -20.51 -9.16 3.67
C GLU A 36 -21.60 -8.60 4.61
N TRP A 37 -22.11 -7.41 4.30
CA TRP A 37 -23.17 -6.77 5.09
C TRP A 37 -24.25 -6.16 4.21
N GLN A 38 -25.44 -6.04 4.79
CA GLN A 38 -26.58 -5.37 4.17
C GLN A 38 -26.52 -3.87 4.46
N ALA A 39 -26.79 -3.06 3.44
CA ALA A 39 -26.90 -1.61 3.56
C ALA A 39 -28.18 -1.10 2.88
N ASP A 40 -28.70 0.02 3.39
CA ASP A 40 -29.84 0.71 2.79
C ASP A 40 -29.40 1.43 1.49
N PRO A 41 -29.98 1.08 0.31
CA PRO A 41 -29.62 1.70 -0.96
C PRO A 41 -29.83 3.22 -0.98
N ALA A 42 -30.74 3.76 -0.16
CA ALA A 42 -31.00 5.19 -0.10
C ALA A 42 -29.96 5.97 0.72
N ARG A 43 -29.16 5.28 1.54
CA ARG A 43 -28.15 5.89 2.43
C ARG A 43 -26.73 5.78 1.92
N ILE A 44 -26.45 4.77 1.09
CA ILE A 44 -25.12 4.58 0.52
C ILE A 44 -24.86 5.58 -0.60
N ARG A 45 -23.59 5.96 -0.76
CA ARG A 45 -23.13 6.83 -1.86
C ARG A 45 -21.84 6.31 -2.47
N ALA A 46 -21.49 6.83 -3.64
CA ALA A 46 -20.17 6.58 -4.21
C ALA A 46 -19.07 7.00 -3.21
N ALA A 47 -18.07 6.13 -3.02
CA ALA A 47 -16.94 6.43 -2.16
C ALA A 47 -16.02 7.47 -2.84
N THR A 48 -15.55 8.45 -2.07
CA THR A 48 -14.55 9.42 -2.55
C THR A 48 -13.23 8.71 -2.85
N ARG A 49 -12.32 9.37 -3.57
CA ARG A 49 -10.98 8.83 -3.83
C ARG A 49 -10.24 8.51 -2.53
N GLU A 50 -10.30 9.43 -1.55
CA GLU A 50 -9.67 9.26 -0.25
C GLU A 50 -10.25 8.08 0.54
N GLU A 51 -11.58 7.94 0.59
CA GLU A 51 -12.23 6.83 1.28
C GLU A 51 -11.85 5.47 0.66
N ARG A 52 -11.76 5.39 -0.68
CA ARG A 52 -11.31 4.19 -1.39
C ARG A 52 -9.86 3.84 -1.04
N LEU A 53 -8.95 4.83 -1.05
CA LEU A 53 -7.55 4.63 -0.71
C LEU A 53 -7.37 4.22 0.76
N SER A 54 -8.09 4.89 1.66
CA SER A 54 -8.09 4.57 3.10
C SER A 54 -8.61 3.16 3.37
N ALA A 55 -9.66 2.74 2.66
CA ALA A 55 -10.17 1.37 2.75
C ALA A 55 -9.15 0.34 2.23
N GLY A 56 -8.46 0.64 1.12
CA GLY A 56 -7.37 -0.20 0.61
C GLY A 56 -6.19 -0.32 1.58
N VAL A 57 -5.81 0.77 2.25
CA VAL A 57 -4.77 0.77 3.30
C VAL A 57 -5.22 -0.07 4.50
N ARG A 58 -6.48 0.07 4.94
CA ARG A 58 -7.03 -0.78 6.00
C ARG A 58 -6.97 -2.25 5.63
N ALA A 59 -7.40 -2.61 4.42
CA ALA A 59 -7.30 -3.97 3.90
C ALA A 59 -5.85 -4.49 3.88
N ALA A 60 -4.88 -3.66 3.49
CA ALA A 60 -3.47 -4.03 3.51
C ALA A 60 -2.94 -4.25 4.94
N ASN A 61 -3.36 -3.41 5.90
CA ASN A 61 -3.03 -3.59 7.30
C ASN A 61 -3.63 -4.86 7.88
N ASP A 62 -4.88 -5.16 7.57
CA ASP A 62 -5.56 -6.37 8.04
C ASP A 62 -4.87 -7.62 7.46
N ARG A 63 -4.55 -7.63 6.15
CA ARG A 63 -3.72 -8.69 5.56
C ARG A 63 -2.32 -8.79 6.18
N SER A 64 -1.68 -7.66 6.50
CA SER A 64 -0.40 -7.66 7.20
C SER A 64 -0.51 -8.10 8.66
N ARG A 65 -1.71 -8.17 9.24
CA ARG A 65 -1.91 -8.76 10.56
C ARG A 65 -2.16 -10.26 10.44
N GLU A 66 -2.88 -10.68 9.40
CA GLU A 66 -3.20 -12.08 9.13
C GLU A 66 -1.98 -12.86 8.59
N GLY A 67 -1.19 -12.28 7.69
CA GLY A 67 0.01 -12.89 7.12
C GLY A 67 1.20 -13.02 8.08
N PHE A 68 1.05 -12.57 9.34
CA PHE A 68 2.06 -12.70 10.40
C PHE A 68 1.68 -13.71 11.47
N VAL A 69 0.60 -14.48 11.29
CA VAL A 69 0.62 -15.85 11.81
C VAL A 69 1.68 -16.55 10.97
N THR A 70 2.94 -16.58 11.40
CA THR A 70 3.97 -17.39 10.73
C THR A 70 3.38 -18.80 10.67
N PRO A 71 2.92 -19.27 9.50
CA PRO A 71 2.58 -20.67 9.38
C PRO A 71 3.89 -21.40 9.68
N PRO A 72 3.88 -22.53 10.38
CA PRO A 72 5.10 -23.31 10.55
C PRO A 72 5.69 -23.48 9.15
N LEU A 73 6.93 -23.00 8.95
CA LEU A 73 7.56 -22.91 7.62
C LEU A 73 7.71 -24.31 7.00
N THR A 74 7.55 -25.34 7.83
CA THR A 74 7.47 -26.78 7.53
C THR A 74 6.64 -27.48 8.62
N GLU A 75 6.13 -28.70 8.37
CA GLU A 75 5.53 -29.55 9.44
C GLU A 75 6.48 -29.71 10.64
N ALA A 76 7.80 -29.73 10.39
CA ALA A 76 8.84 -29.78 11.42
C ALA A 76 8.93 -28.53 12.33
N ASP A 77 8.41 -27.37 11.91
CA ASP A 77 8.35 -26.17 12.76
C ASP A 77 7.18 -26.20 13.75
N ALA A 78 6.11 -26.96 13.45
CA ALA A 78 5.02 -27.18 14.39
C ALA A 78 5.46 -28.08 15.56
N ASP A 79 6.27 -29.09 15.26
CA ASP A 79 6.88 -30.00 16.24
C ASP A 79 8.05 -29.36 17.01
N ARG A 80 8.57 -28.21 16.56
CA ARG A 80 9.65 -27.51 17.26
C ARG A 80 9.17 -27.08 18.66
N PRO A 81 9.82 -27.55 19.73
CA PRO A 81 9.41 -27.21 21.09
C PRO A 81 9.53 -25.70 21.35
N PRO A 82 8.56 -25.06 22.04
CA PRO A 82 8.64 -23.66 22.45
C PRO A 82 9.86 -23.38 23.34
N VAL A 83 10.55 -22.27 23.07
CA VAL A 83 11.72 -21.83 23.85
C VAL A 83 11.25 -20.98 25.05
N PRO A 84 11.73 -21.24 26.28
CA PRO A 84 11.43 -20.42 27.45
C PRO A 84 12.02 -19.01 27.31
N VAL A 85 11.34 -18.00 27.85
CA VAL A 85 11.88 -16.63 27.92
C VAL A 85 12.90 -16.58 29.05
N PRO A 86 14.17 -16.20 28.80
CA PRO A 86 15.19 -16.14 29.85
C PRO A 86 14.76 -15.22 31.01
N GLY A 87 14.90 -15.67 32.24
CA GLY A 87 14.56 -14.89 33.44
C GLY A 87 13.08 -14.92 33.83
N CYS A 88 12.24 -15.69 33.12
CA CYS A 88 10.89 -15.98 33.56
C CYS A 88 10.83 -17.34 34.27
N ALA A 89 10.60 -17.33 35.59
CA ALA A 89 10.55 -18.53 36.41
C ALA A 89 9.53 -19.58 35.92
N THR A 90 8.33 -19.15 35.52
CA THR A 90 7.29 -20.07 35.00
C THR A 90 7.67 -20.67 33.64
N CYS A 91 8.36 -19.93 32.78
CA CYS A 91 8.86 -20.47 31.52
C CYS A 91 9.93 -21.54 31.76
N GLU A 92 10.84 -21.28 32.70
CA GLU A 92 11.93 -22.19 33.06
C GLU A 92 11.40 -23.47 33.71
N GLU A 93 10.44 -23.36 34.63
CA GLU A 93 9.77 -24.50 35.26
C GLU A 93 9.10 -25.43 34.22
N LEU A 94 8.38 -24.85 33.26
CA LEU A 94 7.75 -25.62 32.18
C LEU A 94 8.79 -26.25 31.24
N ALA A 95 9.95 -25.62 31.05
CA ALA A 95 11.05 -26.20 30.28
C ALA A 95 11.70 -27.38 31.02
N THR A 96 11.92 -27.27 32.33
CA THR A 96 12.39 -28.37 33.18
C THR A 96 11.40 -29.54 33.16
N ARG A 97 10.11 -29.28 33.36
CA ARG A 97 9.07 -30.33 33.29
C ARG A 97 9.07 -31.09 31.96
N ARG A 98 9.34 -30.39 30.86
CA ARG A 98 9.49 -31.01 29.53
C ARG A 98 10.72 -31.90 29.44
N GLU A 99 11.85 -31.47 29.99
CA GLU A 99 13.10 -32.24 30.00
C GLU A 99 12.98 -33.50 30.87
N GLU A 100 12.32 -33.38 32.03
CA GLU A 100 11.99 -34.51 32.90
C GLU A 100 11.08 -35.53 32.19
N ALA A 101 10.04 -35.05 31.51
CA ALA A 101 9.14 -35.90 30.73
C ALA A 101 9.88 -36.65 29.60
N ARG A 102 10.82 -35.97 28.91
CA ARG A 102 11.69 -36.62 27.92
C ARG A 102 12.58 -37.68 28.52
N ALA A 103 13.22 -37.38 29.66
CA ALA A 103 14.08 -38.33 30.37
C ALA A 103 13.31 -39.57 30.86
N ALA A 104 12.03 -39.38 31.22
CA ALA A 104 11.13 -40.45 31.61
C ALA A 104 10.44 -41.17 30.42
N PHE A 105 10.67 -40.72 29.17
CA PHE A 105 9.98 -41.20 27.97
C PHE A 105 8.44 -41.09 28.05
N ASP A 106 7.92 -39.99 28.62
CA ASP A 106 6.48 -39.67 28.68
C ASP A 106 6.10 -38.58 27.64
N PRO A 107 5.62 -38.99 26.45
CA PRO A 107 5.29 -38.04 25.37
C PRO A 107 4.04 -37.19 25.66
N SER A 108 3.15 -37.65 26.54
CA SER A 108 1.94 -36.89 26.91
C SER A 108 2.33 -35.71 27.79
N ALA A 109 3.13 -35.97 28.82
CA ALA A 109 3.64 -34.93 29.71
C ALA A 109 4.54 -33.92 28.96
N GLU A 110 5.32 -34.36 27.98
CA GLU A 110 6.10 -33.46 27.12
C GLU A 110 5.19 -32.51 26.32
N THR A 111 4.12 -33.06 25.72
CA THR A 111 3.14 -32.29 24.93
C THR A 111 2.41 -31.28 25.81
N ASP A 112 1.98 -31.68 27.01
CA ASP A 112 1.31 -30.80 27.97
C ASP A 112 2.21 -29.64 28.38
N ALA A 113 3.49 -29.90 28.69
CA ALA A 113 4.46 -28.87 29.03
C ALA A 113 4.65 -27.86 27.88
N ASN A 114 4.71 -28.34 26.63
CA ASN A 114 4.79 -27.49 25.45
C ASN A 114 3.53 -26.63 25.25
N VAL A 115 2.33 -27.21 25.44
CA VAL A 115 1.05 -26.49 25.35
C VAL A 115 0.96 -25.39 26.40
N LEU A 116 1.28 -25.72 27.67
CA LEU A 116 1.30 -24.78 28.78
C LEU A 116 2.32 -23.66 28.57
N LEU A 117 3.52 -23.98 28.06
CA LEU A 117 4.54 -22.97 27.78
C LEU A 117 4.10 -22.02 26.65
N ARG A 118 3.45 -22.52 25.60
CA ARG A 118 2.84 -21.67 24.54
C ARG A 118 1.70 -20.80 25.08
N GLN A 119 0.90 -21.32 26.01
CA GLN A 119 -0.20 -20.59 26.64
C GLN A 119 0.30 -19.48 27.55
N HIS A 120 1.26 -19.78 28.43
CA HIS A 120 1.89 -18.82 29.34
C HIS A 120 2.58 -17.70 28.56
N ARG A 121 3.42 -18.02 27.57
CA ARG A 121 4.09 -17.01 26.73
C ARG A 121 3.10 -16.07 26.05
N ARG A 122 1.96 -16.58 25.57
CA ARG A 122 0.91 -15.75 24.95
C ARG A 122 0.23 -14.81 25.95
N ARG A 123 0.05 -15.24 27.19
CA ARG A 123 -0.62 -14.44 28.24
C ARG A 123 0.32 -13.41 28.87
N GLU A 124 1.54 -13.82 29.22
CA GLU A 124 2.43 -13.07 30.10
C GLU A 124 3.56 -12.33 29.36
N HIS A 125 3.95 -12.79 28.17
CA HIS A 125 5.08 -12.19 27.44
C HIS A 125 4.66 -11.52 26.14
N GLY A 126 3.49 -11.89 25.60
CA GLY A 126 3.19 -11.65 24.19
C GLY A 126 4.21 -12.37 23.31
N GLY A 127 3.82 -12.78 22.10
CA GLY A 127 4.85 -13.09 21.10
C GLY A 127 5.71 -11.84 20.91
N ALA A 128 7.03 -11.99 20.71
CA ALA A 128 7.80 -10.92 20.12
C ALA A 128 7.02 -10.44 18.89
N PRO A 129 6.68 -9.14 18.76
CA PRO A 129 5.99 -8.68 17.58
C PRO A 129 6.95 -8.90 16.41
N THR A 130 6.76 -9.99 15.67
CA THR A 130 7.26 -10.08 14.31
C THR A 130 6.64 -8.89 13.60
N GLY A 131 7.46 -7.90 13.27
CA GLY A 131 7.00 -6.55 12.94
C GLY A 131 6.01 -6.58 11.78
N HIS A 132 4.73 -6.39 12.08
CA HIS A 132 3.73 -6.21 11.04
C HIS A 132 3.88 -4.80 10.47
N ARG A 133 3.87 -4.70 9.14
CA ARG A 133 3.96 -3.41 8.47
C ARG A 133 2.63 -2.68 8.64
N ILE A 134 2.67 -1.54 9.31
CA ILE A 134 1.53 -0.63 9.41
C ILE A 134 1.62 0.38 8.27
N PHE A 135 0.74 0.24 7.30
CA PHE A 135 0.50 1.22 6.25
C PHE A 135 -0.41 2.33 6.77
N ARG A 136 -0.07 3.58 6.44
CA ARG A 136 -0.92 4.75 6.71
C ARG A 136 -1.20 5.46 5.39
N TYR A 137 -2.47 5.74 5.14
CA TYR A 137 -2.82 6.65 4.06
C TYR A 137 -2.36 8.05 4.46
N VAL A 138 -1.58 8.69 3.58
CA VAL A 138 -1.12 10.07 3.75
C VAL A 138 -1.55 10.81 2.50
N PRO A 139 -2.53 11.73 2.57
CA PRO A 139 -2.90 12.54 1.42
C PRO A 139 -1.74 13.47 1.07
N TYR A 140 -1.49 13.61 -0.22
CA TYR A 140 -0.55 14.59 -0.75
C TYR A 140 -1.20 15.35 -1.91
N THR A 141 -0.81 16.60 -2.05
CA THR A 141 -1.14 17.43 -3.20
C THR A 141 0.16 17.65 -3.99
N ILE A 142 0.07 17.51 -5.31
CA ILE A 142 1.18 17.79 -6.21
C ILE A 142 1.08 19.27 -6.57
N VAL A 143 2.11 20.05 -6.26
CA VAL A 143 2.20 21.49 -6.58
C VAL A 143 3.50 21.77 -7.32
N GLN A 144 3.56 22.87 -8.08
CA GLN A 144 4.78 23.28 -8.77
C GLN A 144 5.86 23.72 -7.75
N ASP A 145 7.08 23.28 -7.96
CA ASP A 145 8.24 23.65 -7.16
C ASP A 145 8.67 25.09 -7.47
N ALA A 146 8.46 26.00 -6.52
CA ALA A 146 8.85 27.40 -6.67
C ALA A 146 10.37 27.62 -6.59
N SER A 147 11.14 26.63 -6.13
CA SER A 147 12.60 26.71 -6.01
C SER A 147 13.33 26.34 -7.30
N ALA A 148 12.65 25.67 -8.24
CA ALA A 148 13.23 25.24 -9.50
C ALA A 148 12.63 26.03 -10.68
N GLN A 149 13.50 26.51 -11.55
CA GLN A 149 13.08 27.22 -12.76
C GLN A 149 12.60 26.22 -13.82
N PRO A 150 11.53 26.52 -14.57
CA PRO A 150 11.08 25.66 -15.65
C PRO A 150 12.03 25.71 -16.84
N GLU A 151 12.07 24.60 -17.58
CA GLU A 151 12.88 24.47 -18.78
C GLU A 151 12.01 24.48 -20.04
N TYR A 152 12.41 25.28 -21.01
CA TYR A 152 11.78 25.41 -22.30
C TYR A 152 12.73 24.93 -23.39
N GLN A 153 12.22 24.24 -24.39
CA GLN A 153 13.01 23.86 -25.55
C GLN A 153 12.14 23.79 -26.79
N ALA A 154 12.72 24.08 -27.95
CA ALA A 154 12.09 23.82 -29.23
C ALA A 154 13.00 23.01 -30.15
N TYR A 155 12.33 22.27 -31.03
CA TYR A 155 12.93 21.48 -32.09
C TYR A 155 12.30 21.90 -33.41
N CYS A 156 13.13 22.16 -34.42
CA CYS A 156 12.68 22.34 -35.78
C CYS A 156 12.24 20.98 -36.35
N VAL A 157 10.95 20.89 -36.68
CA VAL A 157 10.33 19.71 -37.30
C VAL A 157 9.87 20.05 -38.72
N SER A 158 10.54 21.01 -39.34
CA SER A 158 10.36 21.34 -40.74
C SER A 158 11.28 20.45 -41.58
N GLY A 159 10.82 20.07 -42.76
CA GLY A 159 11.50 19.15 -43.67
C GLY A 159 10.47 18.28 -44.36
N ASP A 160 10.76 17.85 -45.59
CA ASP A 160 9.82 17.10 -46.43
C ASP A 160 9.94 15.58 -46.20
N GLU A 161 11.17 15.05 -46.30
CA GLU A 161 11.47 13.63 -46.02
C GLU A 161 11.93 13.36 -44.58
N ALA A 162 12.65 14.31 -43.97
CA ALA A 162 13.14 14.20 -42.60
C ALA A 162 13.09 15.57 -41.90
N ASP A 163 12.76 15.55 -40.60
CA ASP A 163 12.82 16.74 -39.76
C ASP A 163 14.25 17.30 -39.74
N CYS A 164 14.35 18.62 -39.91
CA CYS A 164 15.60 19.38 -39.77
C CYS A 164 16.33 19.06 -38.46
N GLY A 165 15.58 18.82 -37.38
CA GLY A 165 16.12 18.33 -36.11
C GLY A 165 16.92 19.36 -35.29
N ALA A 166 17.15 20.57 -35.82
CA ALA A 166 17.79 21.65 -35.10
C ALA A 166 17.03 21.98 -33.80
N SER A 167 17.76 22.29 -32.74
CA SER A 167 17.19 22.49 -31.40
C SER A 167 17.70 23.79 -30.78
N SER A 168 16.83 24.49 -30.04
CA SER A 168 17.22 25.65 -29.22
C SER A 168 18.17 25.28 -28.08
N GLY A 169 18.17 24.00 -27.68
CA GLY A 169 18.68 23.58 -26.39
C GLY A 169 17.73 23.98 -25.26
N PRO A 170 18.01 23.57 -24.00
CA PRO A 170 17.25 24.03 -22.84
C PRO A 170 17.42 25.54 -22.64
N CYS A 171 16.30 26.23 -22.46
CA CYS A 171 16.20 27.67 -22.20
C CYS A 171 15.44 27.90 -20.89
N GLN A 172 15.78 28.97 -20.17
CA GLN A 172 15.16 29.32 -18.88
C GLN A 172 13.95 30.23 -19.06
N ALA A 173 13.79 30.83 -20.24
CA ALA A 173 12.63 31.64 -20.58
C ALA A 173 12.03 31.26 -21.94
N PRO A 174 10.70 31.38 -22.10
CA PRO A 174 10.05 31.11 -23.39
C PRO A 174 10.50 32.08 -24.49
N GLY A 175 10.92 33.30 -24.13
CA GLY A 175 11.42 34.30 -25.08
C GLY A 175 12.70 33.87 -25.79
N GLU A 176 13.61 33.18 -25.10
CA GLU A 176 14.87 32.68 -25.69
C GLU A 176 14.59 31.62 -26.77
N VAL A 177 13.60 30.76 -26.52
CA VAL A 177 13.14 29.77 -27.51
C VAL A 177 12.55 30.46 -28.74
N GLU A 178 11.77 31.50 -28.55
CA GLU A 178 11.16 32.27 -29.65
C GLU A 178 12.21 33.05 -30.46
N GLU A 179 13.23 33.60 -29.80
CA GLU A 179 14.37 34.24 -30.47
C GLU A 179 15.15 33.23 -31.31
N TRP A 180 15.40 32.04 -30.77
CA TRP A 180 16.01 30.96 -31.55
C TRP A 180 15.15 30.56 -32.76
N GLN A 181 13.84 30.40 -32.60
CA GLN A 181 12.93 30.09 -33.71
C GLN A 181 12.94 31.18 -34.78
N ARG A 182 12.92 32.46 -34.38
CA ARG A 182 13.00 33.60 -35.32
C ARG A 182 14.29 33.57 -36.13
N ARG A 183 15.44 33.39 -35.48
CA ARG A 183 16.75 33.30 -36.15
C ARG A 183 16.82 32.09 -37.08
N HIS A 184 16.41 30.91 -36.60
CA HIS A 184 16.42 29.68 -37.41
C HIS A 184 15.51 29.80 -38.64
N THR A 185 14.33 30.41 -38.49
CA THR A 185 13.41 30.69 -39.60
C THR A 185 14.06 31.62 -40.64
N GLN A 186 14.76 32.67 -40.19
CA GLN A 186 15.43 33.61 -41.10
C GLN A 186 16.56 32.95 -41.90
N GLU A 187 17.29 32.02 -41.27
CA GLU A 187 18.42 31.33 -41.91
C GLU A 187 17.98 30.19 -42.84
N THR A 188 16.90 29.49 -42.49
CA THR A 188 16.54 28.21 -43.15
C THR A 188 15.16 28.20 -43.81
N TRP A 189 14.36 29.24 -43.62
CA TRP A 189 12.95 29.32 -44.05
C TRP A 189 12.03 28.24 -43.46
N HIS A 190 12.51 27.49 -42.47
CA HIS A 190 11.72 26.53 -41.73
C HIS A 190 10.72 27.24 -40.82
N THR A 191 9.45 26.80 -40.86
CA THR A 191 8.34 27.49 -40.17
C THR A 191 7.60 26.60 -39.17
N ARG A 192 7.93 25.31 -39.07
CA ARG A 192 7.29 24.33 -38.19
C ARG A 192 8.22 23.90 -37.05
N TYR A 193 7.74 24.02 -35.82
CA TYR A 193 8.49 23.77 -34.59
C TYR A 193 7.67 22.95 -33.58
N ARG A 194 8.32 22.02 -32.87
CA ARG A 194 7.79 21.33 -31.69
C ARG A 194 8.38 21.97 -30.44
N ARG A 195 7.54 22.33 -29.46
CA ARG A 195 7.99 22.90 -28.17
C ARG A 195 7.80 21.87 -27.05
N SER A 196 8.73 21.85 -26.11
CA SER A 196 8.63 21.15 -24.83
C SER A 196 8.78 22.14 -23.68
N PHE A 197 8.01 21.89 -22.63
CA PHE A 197 8.03 22.62 -21.37
C PHE A 197 8.13 21.58 -20.25
N ALA A 198 9.07 21.76 -19.35
CA ALA A 198 9.23 20.93 -18.17
C ALA A 198 9.26 21.83 -16.93
N ASP A 199 8.31 21.61 -16.02
CA ASP A 199 8.34 22.17 -14.67
C ASP A 199 8.67 21.08 -13.65
N TYR A 200 9.06 21.51 -12.47
CA TYR A 200 9.35 20.65 -11.34
C TYR A 200 8.16 20.68 -10.39
N ALA A 201 7.84 19.54 -9.77
CA ALA A 201 6.71 19.43 -8.86
C ALA A 201 7.12 18.78 -7.53
N VAL A 202 6.56 19.28 -6.43
CA VAL A 202 6.74 18.75 -5.08
C VAL A 202 5.43 18.19 -4.53
N PHE A 203 5.57 17.24 -3.61
CA PHE A 203 4.45 16.58 -2.94
C PHE A 203 4.29 17.22 -1.56
N GLU A 204 3.25 18.03 -1.39
CA GLU A 204 2.93 18.67 -0.12
C GLU A 204 1.87 17.87 0.63
N ARG A 205 2.01 17.78 1.95
CA ARG A 205 0.95 17.27 2.81
C ARG A 205 0.03 18.45 3.15
N PRO A 206 -1.30 18.29 3.04
CA PRO A 206 -2.25 19.37 3.35
C PRO A 206 -2.22 19.78 4.83
#